data_AF-A0A848YT23-F1
#
_entry.id   AF-A0A848YT23-F1
#
_cell.length_a   1.000
_cell.length_b   1.000
_cell.length_c   1.000
_cell.angle_alpha   90.00
_cell.angle_beta   90.00
_cell.angle_gamma   90.00
#
_symmetry.space_group_name_H-M   'P 1'
#
loop_
_entity.id
_entity.type
_entity.pdbx_description
1 polymer ?
#
loop_
_entity_poly.entity_id
_entity_poly.type
_entity_poly.pdbx_seq_one_letter_code
_entity_poly.pdbx_strand_id
1 'polypeptide(L)' 'MRIPHKLLKSLSDATGFSVTYLSDIAATRKRPGRTRAMTLEKAAKKINADVPAILWLYGSSTEIKTALSRPA' A
#
# COMPACT_ATOMS: atom_id res chain seq x y z
N MET A 1 7.21 6.08 -11.42
CA MET A 1 5.74 5.99 -11.26
C MET A 1 5.27 6.76 -10.04
N ARG A 2 4.25 7.61 -10.19
CA ARG A 2 3.60 8.35 -9.11
C ARG A 2 2.29 7.63 -8.78
N ILE A 3 2.03 7.34 -7.51
CA ILE A 3 0.80 6.66 -7.09
C ILE A 3 -0.36 7.65 -7.23
N PRO A 4 -1.52 7.25 -7.77
CA PRO A 4 -2.68 8.13 -7.84
C PRO A 4 -3.07 8.60 -6.43
N HIS A 5 -3.19 9.92 -6.23
CA HIS A 5 -3.52 10.50 -4.92
C HIS A 5 -4.85 9.96 -4.35
N LYS A 6 -5.82 9.68 -5.22
CA LYS A 6 -7.11 9.08 -4.85
C LYS A 6 -6.93 7.70 -4.18
N LEU A 7 -5.98 6.89 -4.66
CA LEU A 7 -5.77 5.53 -4.20
C LEU A 7 -5.11 5.50 -2.81
N LEU A 8 -4.14 6.39 -2.58
CA LEU A 8 -3.58 6.59 -1.24
C LEU A 8 -4.62 7.11 -0.24
N LYS A 9 -5.53 7.98 -0.67
CA LYS A 9 -6.64 8.44 0.17
C LYS A 9 -7.59 7.29 0.52
N SER A 10 -7.99 6.46 -0.45
CA SER A 10 -8.82 5.28 -0.19
C SER A 10 -8.14 4.27 0.75
N LEU A 11 -6.82 4.06 0.63
CA LEU A 11 -6.06 3.25 1.59
C LEU A 11 -6.01 3.88 2.98
N SER A 12 -5.85 5.20 3.06
CA SER A 12 -5.88 5.95 4.32
C SER A 12 -7.21 5.74 5.03
N ASP A 13 -8.32 5.90 4.31
CA ASP A 13 -9.67 5.72 4.85
C ASP A 13 -9.91 4.26 5.29
N ALA A 14 -9.37 3.28 4.56
CA ALA A 14 -9.54 1.86 4.86
C ALA A 14 -8.66 1.34 6.02
N THR A 15 -7.52 1.99 6.30
CA THR A 15 -6.55 1.54 7.32
C THR A 15 -6.47 2.44 8.55
N GLY A 16 -6.93 3.68 8.45
CA GLY A 16 -6.70 4.73 9.45
C GLY A 16 -5.27 5.28 9.47
N PHE A 17 -4.40 4.85 8.53
CA PHE A 17 -3.04 5.37 8.43
C PHE A 17 -3.00 6.67 7.64
N SER A 18 -2.12 7.60 8.02
CA SER A 18 -1.97 8.85 7.27
C SER A 18 -1.45 8.61 5.85
N VAL A 19 -1.92 9.44 4.90
CA VAL A 19 -1.47 9.42 3.50
C VAL A 19 0.06 9.54 3.41
N THR A 20 0.68 10.38 4.26
CA THR A 20 2.13 10.53 4.32
C THR A 20 2.83 9.23 4.72
N TYR A 21 2.30 8.52 5.73
CA TYR A 21 2.86 7.24 6.16
C TYR A 21 2.72 6.16 5.07
N LEU A 22 1.57 6.10 4.41
CA LEU A 22 1.35 5.19 3.28
C LEU A 22 2.28 5.51 2.10
N SER A 23 2.51 6.79 1.83
CA SER A 23 3.48 7.23 0.82
C SER A 23 4.91 6.83 1.18
N ASP A 24 5.30 6.95 2.45
CA ASP A 24 6.61 6.49 2.93
C ASP A 24 6.78 4.97 2.76
N ILE A 25 5.74 4.19 3.06
CA ILE A 25 5.74 2.73 2.87
C ILE A 25 5.86 2.39 1.40
N ALA A 26 5.03 2.99 0.54
CA ALA A 26 5.04 2.69 -0.89
C ALA A 26 6.33 3.19 -1.57
N ALA A 27 7.01 4.17 -0.98
CA ALA A 27 8.35 4.59 -1.37
C ALA A 27 9.46 3.74 -0.74
N THR A 28 9.13 2.72 0.07
CA THR A 28 10.06 1.88 0.86
C THR A 28 10.99 2.67 1.79
N ARG A 29 10.63 3.91 2.15
CA ARG A 29 11.33 4.72 3.16
C ARG A 29 11.07 4.22 4.58
N LYS A 30 9.88 3.65 4.78
CA LYS A 30 9.48 2.94 6.00
C LYS A 30 9.00 1.56 5.61
N ARG A 31 9.26 0.56 6.47
CA ARG A 31 8.68 -0.76 6.30
C ARG A 31 7.67 -1.04 7.41
N PRO A 32 6.44 -1.47 7.06
CA PRO A 32 5.48 -1.90 8.06
C PRO A 32 5.97 -3.20 8.73
N GLY A 33 5.60 -3.41 9.98
CA GLY A 33 5.68 -4.73 10.60
C GLY A 33 4.62 -5.68 10.03
N ARG A 34 4.75 -6.98 10.34
CA ARG A 34 3.85 -8.05 9.84
C ARG A 34 2.36 -7.73 10.02
N THR A 35 1.96 -7.28 11.21
CA THR A 35 0.56 -6.93 11.50
C THR A 35 0.04 -5.82 10.57
N ARG A 36 0.83 -4.77 10.37
CA ARG A 36 0.44 -3.64 9.50
C ARG A 36 0.42 -4.05 8.03
N ALA A 37 1.33 -4.92 7.59
CA ALA A 37 1.33 -5.45 6.23
C ALA A 37 0.07 -6.26 5.93
N MET A 38 -0.40 -7.09 6.88
CA MET A 38 -1.67 -7.82 6.76
C MET A 38 -2.87 -6.86 6.69
N THR A 39 -2.86 -5.78 7.48
CA THR A 39 -3.90 -4.74 7.41
C THR A 39 -3.90 -4.04 6.04
N LEU A 40 -2.72 -3.74 5.51
CA LEU A 40 -2.57 -3.11 4.18
C LEU A 40 -3.07 -4.01 3.06
N GLU A 41 -2.78 -5.32 3.11
CA GLU A 41 -3.31 -6.27 2.12
C GLU A 41 -4.84 -6.32 2.13
N LYS A 42 -5.44 -6.41 3.32
CA LYS A 42 -6.92 -6.40 3.45
C LYS A 42 -7.52 -5.10 2.93
N ALA A 43 -6.87 -3.96 3.21
CA ALA A 43 -7.32 -2.66 2.74
C ALA A 43 -7.16 -2.50 1.21
N ALA A 44 -6.06 -2.98 0.64
CA ALA A 44 -5.84 -3.00 -0.81
C ALA A 44 -6.95 -3.80 -1.51
N LYS A 45 -7.27 -5.00 -1.00
CA LYS A 45 -8.37 -5.81 -1.53
C LYS A 45 -9.73 -5.10 -1.50
N LYS A 46 -10.01 -4.32 -0.45
CA LYS A 46 -11.26 -3.52 -0.35
C LYS A 46 -11.37 -2.42 -1.41
N ILE A 47 -10.24 -1.94 -1.94
CA ILE A 47 -10.20 -0.88 -2.95
C ILE A 47 -9.90 -1.44 -4.36
N ASN A 48 -10.12 -2.74 -4.57
CA ASN A 48 -9.82 -3.46 -5.81
C ASN A 48 -8.36 -3.34 -6.26
N ALA A 49 -7.42 -3.36 -5.31
CA ALA A 49 -5.99 -3.46 -5.58
C ALA A 49 -5.45 -4.77 -4.98
N ASP A 50 -4.61 -5.49 -5.74
CA ASP A 50 -3.99 -6.72 -5.26
C ASP A 50 -2.54 -6.47 -4.85
N VAL A 51 -2.35 -6.15 -3.56
CA VAL A 51 -1.01 -5.95 -2.98
C VAL A 51 -0.83 -6.88 -1.78
N PRO A 52 -0.19 -8.05 -1.98
CA PRO A 52 0.05 -9.02 -0.91
C PRO A 52 0.89 -8.44 0.23
N ALA A 53 0.67 -8.91 1.47
CA ALA A 53 1.46 -8.52 2.63
C ALA A 53 2.98 -8.70 2.40
N ILE A 54 3.39 -9.69 1.61
CA ILE A 54 4.80 -9.95 1.30
C ILE A 54 5.46 -8.80 0.52
N LEU A 55 4.72 -8.14 -0.38
CA LEU A 55 5.22 -6.98 -1.11
C LEU A 55 5.39 -5.78 -0.17
N TRP A 56 4.49 -5.59 0.79
CA TRP A 56 4.63 -4.54 1.79
C TRP A 56 5.84 -4.74 2.72
N LEU A 57 6.20 -6.00 3.01
CA LEU A 57 7.32 -6.36 3.89
C LEU A 57 8.68 -6.38 3.18
N TYR A 58 8.71 -6.91 1.96
CA TYR A 58 9.96 -7.25 1.27
C TYR A 58 10.08 -6.66 -0.13
N GLY A 59 8.96 -6.24 -0.72
CA GLY A 59 8.91 -5.69 -2.06
C GLY A 59 9.64 -4.35 -2.18
N SER A 60 10.05 -4.05 -3.41
CA SER A 60 10.61 -2.78 -3.80
C SER A 60 9.52 -1.71 -3.98
N SER A 61 9.93 -0.44 -3.93
CA SER A 61 9.09 0.72 -4.23
C SER A 61 8.38 0.57 -5.58
N THR A 62 9.06 0.01 -6.58
CA THR A 62 8.51 -0.20 -7.91
C THR A 62 7.43 -1.27 -7.90
N GLU A 63 7.68 -2.43 -7.28
CA GLU A 63 6.70 -3.52 -7.21
C GLU A 63 5.43 -3.12 -6.46
N ILE A 64 5.58 -2.42 -5.32
CA ILE A 64 4.44 -1.93 -4.55
C ILE A 64 3.61 -0.94 -5.38
N LYS A 65 4.26 0.00 -6.07
CA LYS A 65 3.56 0.99 -6.90
C LYS A 65 2.86 0.36 -8.10
N THR A 66 3.48 -0.64 -8.71
CA THR A 66 2.89 -1.39 -9.83
C THR A 66 1.68 -2.17 -9.36
N ALA A 67 1.79 -2.88 -8.24
CA ALA A 67 0.69 -3.64 -7.64
C ALA A 67 -0.48 -2.73 -7.24
N LEU A 68 -0.20 -1.56 -6.68
CA LEU A 68 -1.22 -0.54 -6.36
C LEU A 68 -1.89 0.06 -7.60
N SER A 69 -1.18 0.13 -8.73
CA SER A 69 -1.71 0.72 -9.97
C SER A 69 -2.43 -0.31 -10.84
N ARG A 70 -2.35 -1.60 -10.50
CA ARG A 70 -3.03 -2.68 -11.20
C ARG A 70 -4.37 -2.93 -10.50
N PRO A 71 -5.51 -2.68 -11.16
CA PRO A 71 -6.78 -3.11 -10.62
C PRO A 71 -6.77 -4.65 -10.52
N ALA A 72 -7.28 -5.15 -9.40
CA ALA A 72 -7.57 -6.57 -9.20
C ALA A 72 -8.80 -6.98 -10.01
#